data_AF-A0A9P6K1I4-F1
#
_entry.id   AF-A0A9P6K1I4-F1
#
_cell.length_a   1.000
_cell.length_b   1.000
_cell.length_c   1.000
_cell.angle_alpha   90.00
_cell.angle_beta   90.00
_cell.angle_gamma   90.00
#
_symmetry.space_group_name_H-M   'P 1'
#
loop_
_entity.id
_entity.type
_entity.pdbx_description
1 polymer ?
#
loop_
_entity_poly.entity_id
_entity_poly.type
_entity_poly.pdbx_seq_one_letter_code
_entity_poly.pdbx_strand_id
1 'polypeptide(L)'
;MTKCLTVDVGPSDVQGETRIRRSVLSAKRLMSSPTDDVKTLYDVFNYSVKVRPNLNAIGYRKVVKIVEEEKEVTKMVGGEEVKEKKTWRFFKMSGYHWLTYKDAKAVVDSIGCGLRKFGVQPKEKITVFGATR
;
A
#
# COMPACT_ATOMS: atom_id res chain seq x y z
N MET A 1 34.12 -7.76 5.22
CA MET A 1 33.99 -7.46 6.67
C MET A 1 32.54 -7.71 7.07
N THR A 2 32.30 -8.62 8.02
CA THR A 2 30.94 -8.87 8.55
C THR A 2 30.50 -7.64 9.34
N LYS A 3 29.45 -6.96 8.88
CA LYS A 3 28.95 -5.74 9.53
C LYS A 3 28.30 -6.15 10.86
N CYS A 4 28.87 -5.74 11.99
CA CYS A 4 28.27 -5.97 13.30
C CYS A 4 26.98 -5.16 13.39
N LEU A 5 25.84 -5.83 13.65
CA LEU A 5 24.51 -5.20 13.67
C LEU A 5 24.02 -4.88 15.09
N THR A 6 24.75 -5.33 16.11
CA THR A 6 24.40 -5.14 17.52
C THR A 6 25.57 -4.64 18.36
N VAL A 7 25.25 -3.95 19.45
CA VAL A 7 26.20 -3.42 20.44
C VAL A 7 25.76 -3.81 21.84
N ASP A 8 26.74 -3.98 22.73
CA ASP A 8 26.46 -4.18 24.15
C ASP A 8 26.02 -2.88 24.81
N VAL A 9 25.03 -2.96 25.68
CA VAL A 9 24.54 -1.84 26.49
C VAL A 9 24.35 -2.30 27.93
N GLY A 10 24.34 -1.35 28.87
CA GLY A 10 24.21 -1.65 30.30
C GLY A 10 25.52 -2.11 30.95
N PRO A 11 25.45 -2.60 32.21
CA PRO A 11 26.62 -3.00 32.99
C PRO A 11 27.49 -4.07 32.29
N SER A 12 28.78 -4.11 32.63
CA SER A 12 29.73 -5.12 32.12
C SER A 12 29.53 -6.48 32.78
N ASP A 13 29.23 -6.49 34.07
CA ASP A 13 29.26 -7.69 34.91
C ASP A 13 27.85 -8.01 35.42
N VAL A 14 27.17 -8.92 34.71
CA VAL A 14 25.87 -9.47 35.14
C VAL A 14 26.10 -10.95 35.46
N GLN A 15 26.04 -11.31 36.74
CA GLN A 15 26.29 -12.68 37.18
C GLN A 15 25.17 -13.61 36.69
N GLY A 16 25.53 -14.65 35.93
CA GLY A 16 24.58 -15.65 35.41
C GLY A 16 23.92 -15.28 34.08
N GLU A 17 24.22 -14.13 33.48
CA GLU A 17 23.61 -13.68 32.22
C GLU A 17 24.65 -13.09 31.25
N THR A 18 24.27 -12.98 29.97
CA THR A 18 25.07 -12.26 28.97
C THR A 18 24.63 -10.80 28.87
N ARG A 19 25.53 -9.90 28.43
CA ARG A 19 25.23 -8.47 28.32
C ARG A 19 24.06 -8.21 27.38
N ILE A 20 23.27 -7.17 27.70
CA ILE A 20 22.14 -6.74 26.88
C ILE A 20 22.67 -6.26 25.52
N ARG A 21 22.14 -6.82 24.43
CA ARG A 21 22.49 -6.43 23.05
C ARG A 21 21.38 -5.56 22.47
N ARG A 22 21.75 -4.44 21.84
CA ARG A 22 20.82 -3.57 21.09
C ARG A 22 21.30 -3.36 19.65
N SER A 23 20.40 -2.99 18.75
CA SER A 23 20.76 -2.60 17.39
C SER A 23 21.75 -1.42 17.40
N VAL A 24 22.73 -1.44 16.50
CA VAL A 24 23.66 -0.32 16.26
C VAL A 24 22.93 0.99 15.96
N LEU A 25 21.72 0.92 15.39
CA LEU A 25 20.92 2.10 15.04
C LEU A 25 20.18 2.70 16.24
N SER A 26 20.09 1.99 17.35
CA SER A 26 19.22 2.34 18.47
C SER A 26 19.81 1.92 19.82
N ALA A 27 21.12 2.11 20.00
CA ALA A 27 21.82 1.70 21.22
C ALA A 27 21.27 2.43 22.46
N LYS A 28 21.07 3.74 22.36
CA LYS A 28 20.71 4.59 23.50
C LYS A 28 19.20 4.72 23.74
N ARG A 29 18.38 4.58 22.69
CA ARG A 29 16.93 4.82 22.75
C ARG A 29 16.17 3.81 21.89
N LEU A 30 14.91 3.57 22.23
CA LEU A 30 13.98 2.86 21.35
C LEU A 30 13.67 3.74 20.14
N MET A 31 13.68 3.16 18.93
CA MET A 31 13.24 3.85 17.72
C MET A 31 11.73 3.74 17.59
N SER A 32 11.04 4.88 17.59
CA SER A 32 9.58 4.97 17.44
C SER A 32 9.13 5.36 16.03
N SER A 33 10.03 5.96 15.24
CA SER A 33 9.80 6.34 13.84
C SER A 33 11.04 6.02 12.98
N PRO A 34 10.90 5.95 11.64
CA PRO A 34 12.05 5.73 10.75
C PRO A 34 13.10 6.86 10.84
N THR A 35 12.64 8.09 11.01
CA THR A 35 13.44 9.31 11.22
C THR A 35 12.65 10.30 12.09
N ASP A 36 13.34 11.22 12.74
CA ASP A 36 12.72 12.23 13.62
C ASP A 36 11.74 13.16 12.86
N ASP A 37 11.91 13.31 11.53
CA ASP A 37 11.04 14.13 10.67
C ASP A 37 9.71 13.46 10.28
N VAL A 38 9.54 12.15 10.52
CA VAL A 38 8.35 11.41 10.11
C VAL A 38 7.33 11.41 11.23
N LYS A 39 6.26 12.21 11.07
CA LYS A 39 5.21 12.40 12.09
C LYS A 39 3.83 11.94 11.62
N THR A 40 3.60 11.89 10.32
CA THR A 40 2.33 11.51 9.70
C THR A 40 2.53 10.39 8.67
N LEU A 41 1.44 9.74 8.26
CA LEU A 41 1.48 8.79 7.14
C LEU A 41 1.93 9.45 5.83
N TYR A 42 1.61 10.73 5.65
CA TYR A 42 2.10 11.50 4.50
C TYR A 42 3.62 11.66 4.55
N ASP A 43 4.21 11.88 5.73
CA ASP A 43 5.66 11.96 5.90
C ASP A 43 6.34 10.62 5.63
N VAL A 44 5.73 9.48 6.00
CA VAL A 44 6.23 8.15 5.65
C VAL A 44 6.34 7.99 4.13
N PHE A 45 5.30 8.43 3.41
CA PHE A 45 5.30 8.39 1.95
C PHE A 45 6.37 9.31 1.36
N ASN A 46 6.45 10.56 1.82
CA ASN A 46 7.47 11.52 1.38
C ASN A 46 8.90 11.03 1.65
N TYR A 47 9.13 10.41 2.81
CA TYR A 47 10.41 9.81 3.14
C TYR A 47 10.76 8.69 2.14
N SER A 48 9.80 7.85 1.79
CA SER A 48 9.98 6.77 0.81
C SER A 48 10.30 7.32 -0.58
N VAL A 49 9.60 8.38 -1.00
CA VAL A 49 9.87 9.11 -2.25
C VAL A 49 11.28 9.70 -2.26
N LYS A 50 11.72 10.30 -1.15
CA LYS A 50 13.06 10.89 -1.02
C LYS A 50 14.16 9.84 -1.08
N VAL A 51 14.01 8.72 -0.37
CA VAL A 51 15.06 7.71 -0.22
C VAL A 51 15.08 6.72 -1.39
N ARG A 52 13.93 6.45 -2.02
CA ARG A 52 13.76 5.39 -3.02
C ARG A 52 12.93 5.83 -4.23
N PRO A 53 13.23 6.97 -4.88
CA PRO A 53 12.35 7.57 -5.89
C PRO A 53 12.05 6.66 -7.07
N ASN A 54 13.04 5.87 -7.51
CA ASN A 54 12.96 5.05 -8.72
C ASN A 54 12.55 3.60 -8.46
N LEU A 55 12.28 3.21 -7.21
CA LEU A 55 11.78 1.86 -6.94
C LEU A 55 10.29 1.76 -7.26
N ASN A 56 9.88 0.59 -7.76
CA ASN A 56 8.48 0.27 -8.01
C ASN A 56 7.67 0.37 -6.70
N ALA A 57 6.65 1.23 -6.69
CA ALA A 57 5.81 1.50 -5.53
C ALA A 57 4.41 0.90 -5.69
N ILE A 58 3.78 1.09 -6.85
CA ILE A 58 2.40 0.65 -7.10
C ILE A 58 2.35 -0.16 -8.40
N GLY A 59 1.95 -1.41 -8.29
CA GLY A 59 1.73 -2.31 -9.43
C GLY A 59 0.27 -2.28 -9.88
N TYR A 60 0.02 -2.21 -11.18
CA TYR A 60 -1.33 -2.26 -11.74
C TYR A 60 -1.37 -3.02 -13.06
N ARG A 61 -2.56 -3.53 -13.41
CA ARG A 61 -2.81 -4.22 -14.68
C ARG A 61 -3.90 -3.47 -15.44
N LYS A 62 -3.73 -3.37 -16.76
CA LYS A 62 -4.72 -2.78 -17.65
C LYS A 62 -5.64 -3.87 -18.17
N VAL A 63 -6.92 -3.55 -18.35
CA VAL A 63 -7.84 -4.44 -19.10
C VAL A 63 -7.46 -4.31 -20.58
N VAL A 64 -7.03 -5.42 -21.18
CA VAL A 64 -6.63 -5.48 -22.60
C VAL A 64 -7.83 -5.81 -23.48
N LYS A 65 -8.66 -6.76 -23.03
CA LYS A 65 -9.85 -7.18 -23.76
C LYS A 65 -10.92 -7.66 -22.78
N ILE A 66 -12.18 -7.36 -23.08
CA ILE A 66 -13.34 -7.95 -22.42
C ILE A 66 -13.96 -8.94 -23.40
N VAL A 67 -14.18 -10.17 -22.97
CA VAL A 67 -14.89 -11.20 -23.74
C VAL A 67 -16.24 -11.39 -23.08
N GLU A 68 -17.31 -11.28 -23.87
CA GLU A 68 -18.69 -11.46 -23.41
C GLU A 68 -19.24 -12.80 -23.91
N GLU A 69 -19.79 -13.60 -23.01
CA GLU A 69 -20.46 -14.86 -23.32
C GLU A 69 -21.90 -14.83 -22.79
N GLU A 70 -22.89 -15.07 -23.64
CA GLU A 70 -24.27 -15.26 -23.20
C GLU A 70 -24.48 -16.70 -22.74
N LYS A 71 -25.02 -16.88 -21.52
CA LYS A 71 -25.46 -18.18 -21.02
C LYS A 71 -26.90 -18.08 -20.57
N GLU A 72 -27.73 -19.03 -21.02
CA GLU A 72 -29.06 -19.22 -20.45
C GLU A 72 -28.91 -19.89 -19.09
N VAL A 73 -29.48 -19.26 -18.07
CA VAL A 73 -29.52 -19.79 -16.71
C VAL A 73 -30.98 -20.00 -16.36
N THR A 74 -31.36 -21.25 -16.13
CA THR A 74 -32.68 -21.60 -15.61
C THR A 74 -32.75 -21.22 -14.14
N LYS A 75 -33.76 -20.44 -13.77
CA LYS A 75 -34.00 -20.00 -12.40
C LYS A 75 -35.43 -20.33 -12.02
N MET A 76 -35.62 -20.92 -10.85
CA MET A 76 -36.94 -21.13 -10.28
C MET A 76 -37.43 -19.84 -9.64
N VAL A 77 -38.54 -19.29 -10.13
CA VAL A 77 -39.20 -18.11 -9.57
C VAL A 77 -40.67 -18.45 -9.37
N GLY A 78 -41.13 -18.48 -8.12
CA GLY A 78 -42.54 -18.79 -7.82
C GLY A 78 -42.99 -20.23 -8.08
N GLY A 79 -42.06 -21.18 -8.25
CA GLY A 79 -42.40 -22.57 -8.56
C GLY A 79 -42.40 -22.92 -10.06
N GLU A 80 -42.15 -21.94 -10.93
CA GLU A 80 -42.00 -22.13 -12.38
C GLU A 80 -40.55 -21.93 -12.84
N GLU A 81 -40.13 -22.69 -13.86
CA GLU A 81 -38.81 -22.55 -14.50
C GLU A 81 -38.80 -21.37 -15.47
N VAL A 82 -37.99 -20.35 -15.15
CA VAL A 82 -37.76 -19.19 -16.03
C VAL A 82 -36.35 -19.25 -16.57
N LYS A 83 -36.19 -19.19 -17.90
CA LYS A 83 -34.88 -19.05 -18.56
C LYS A 83 -34.48 -17.59 -18.63
N GLU A 84 -33.43 -17.21 -17.90
CA GLU A 84 -32.83 -15.88 -17.99
C GLU A 84 -31.52 -15.94 -18.79
N LYS A 85 -31.38 -15.09 -19.81
CA LYS A 85 -30.07 -14.87 -20.46
C LYS A 85 -29.20 -14.00 -19.56
N LYS A 86 -28.01 -14.50 -19.20
CA LYS A 86 -26.99 -13.74 -18.48
C LYS A 86 -25.73 -13.61 -19.32
N THR A 87 -25.25 -12.38 -19.47
CA THR A 87 -23.97 -12.08 -20.11
C THR A 87 -22.85 -12.17 -19.08
N TRP A 88 -21.95 -13.12 -19.26
CA TRP A 88 -20.72 -13.26 -18.48
C TRP A 88 -19.61 -12.46 -19.13
N ARG A 89 -18.87 -11.68 -18.33
CA ARG A 89 -17.74 -10.87 -18.79
C ARG A 89 -16.43 -11.44 -18.27
N PHE A 90 -15.56 -11.85 -19.18
CA PHE A 90 -14.21 -12.30 -18.88
C PHE A 90 -13.21 -11.19 -19.25
N PHE A 91 -12.40 -10.77 -18.28
CA PHE A 91 -11.45 -9.68 -18.45
C PHE A 91 -10.05 -10.26 -18.71
N LYS A 92 -9.53 -10.06 -19.93
CA LYS A 92 -8.13 -10.31 -20.26
C LYS A 92 -7.30 -9.13 -19.79
N MET A 93 -6.46 -9.36 -18.78
CA MET A 93 -5.62 -8.35 -18.16
C MET A 93 -4.21 -8.34 -18.78
N SER A 94 -3.53 -7.19 -18.80
CA SER A 94 -2.14 -7.03 -19.25
C SER A 94 -1.15 -7.70 -18.30
N GLY A 95 0.15 -7.63 -18.63
CA GLY A 95 1.21 -7.80 -17.61
C GLY A 95 1.16 -6.68 -16.56
N TYR A 96 1.99 -6.80 -15.52
CA TYR A 96 2.12 -5.74 -14.52
C TYR A 96 2.82 -4.51 -15.10
N HIS A 97 2.21 -3.36 -14.86
CA HIS A 97 2.83 -2.05 -14.99
C HIS A 97 3.13 -1.52 -13.59
N TRP A 98 4.13 -0.64 -13.49
CA TRP A 98 4.57 -0.10 -12.22
C TRP A 98 4.63 1.42 -12.27
N LEU A 99 4.18 2.04 -11.19
CA LEU A 99 4.52 3.42 -10.85
C LEU A 99 5.67 3.38 -9.87
N THR A 100 6.72 4.15 -10.14
CA THR A 100 7.78 4.37 -9.15
C THR A 100 7.27 5.25 -8.01
N TYR A 101 7.99 5.34 -6.89
CA TYR A 101 7.63 6.27 -5.82
C TYR A 101 7.52 7.72 -6.32
N LYS A 102 8.41 8.13 -7.23
CA LYS A 102 8.37 9.45 -7.87
C LYS A 102 7.09 9.65 -8.69
N ASP A 103 6.69 8.66 -9.48
CA ASP A 103 5.47 8.74 -10.29
C ASP A 103 4.22 8.78 -9.40
N ALA A 104 4.18 7.93 -8.37
CA ALA A 104 3.10 7.91 -7.39
C ALA A 104 2.97 9.26 -6.66
N LYS A 105 4.10 9.94 -6.37
CA LYS A 105 4.08 11.27 -5.72
C LYS A 105 3.36 12.31 -6.57
N ALA A 106 3.62 12.33 -7.88
CA ALA A 106 2.94 13.26 -8.78
C ALA A 106 1.41 13.05 -8.79
N VAL A 107 0.96 11.78 -8.74
CA VAL A 107 -0.46 11.43 -8.66
C VAL A 107 -1.07 11.86 -7.32
N VAL A 108 -0.42 11.52 -6.21
CA VAL A 108 -0.88 11.88 -4.85
C VAL A 108 -0.98 13.40 -4.69
N ASP A 109 0.01 14.15 -5.16
CA ASP A 109 0.00 15.62 -5.09
C ASP A 109 -1.14 16.22 -5.91
N SER A 110 -1.37 15.69 -7.11
CA SER A 110 -2.47 16.14 -7.98
C SER A 110 -3.84 15.90 -7.33
N ILE A 111 -4.04 14.72 -6.72
CA ILE A 111 -5.27 14.39 -6.00
C ILE A 111 -5.42 15.31 -4.77
N GLY A 112 -4.37 15.49 -3.98
CA GLY A 112 -4.38 16.36 -2.81
C GLY A 112 -4.71 17.82 -3.15
N CYS A 113 -4.08 18.37 -4.20
CA CYS A 113 -4.38 19.70 -4.72
C CYS A 113 -5.84 19.81 -5.18
N GLY A 114 -6.35 18.78 -5.86
CA GLY A 114 -7.75 18.69 -6.27
C GLY A 114 -8.71 18.74 -5.08
N LEU A 115 -8.48 17.92 -4.06
CA LEU A 115 -9.30 17.91 -2.85
C LEU A 115 -9.32 19.28 -2.16
N ARG A 116 -8.15 19.93 -2.04
CA ARG A 116 -8.08 21.29 -1.48
C ARG A 116 -8.82 22.31 -2.34
N LYS A 117 -8.72 22.21 -3.68
CA LYS A 117 -9.46 23.06 -4.61
C LYS A 117 -10.97 22.90 -4.48
N PHE A 118 -11.46 21.69 -4.18
CA PHE A 118 -12.88 21.43 -3.90
C PHE A 118 -13.32 21.81 -2.48
N GLY A 119 -12.44 22.41 -1.68
CA GLY A 119 -12.77 22.94 -0.36
C GLY A 119 -12.59 21.96 0.80
N VAL A 120 -12.10 20.74 0.55
CA VAL A 120 -11.92 19.72 1.59
C VAL A 120 -10.92 20.18 2.65
N GLN A 121 -11.31 20.12 3.92
CA GLN A 121 -10.50 20.52 5.06
C GLN A 121 -9.87 19.33 5.80
N PRO A 122 -8.76 19.56 6.54
CA PRO A 122 -8.20 18.53 7.42
C PRO A 122 -9.27 18.01 8.38
N LYS A 123 -9.30 16.68 8.59
CA LYS A 123 -10.25 15.95 9.44
C LYS A 123 -11.67 15.79 8.87
N GLU A 124 -11.95 16.28 7.67
CA GLU A 124 -13.19 15.94 6.97
C GLU A 124 -13.19 14.49 6.49
N LYS A 125 -14.40 13.93 6.34
CA LYS A 125 -14.60 12.53 5.93
C LYS A 125 -14.67 12.45 4.42
N ILE A 126 -13.88 11.55 3.84
CA ILE A 126 -13.94 11.20 2.42
C ILE A 126 -14.42 9.75 2.33
N THR A 127 -15.46 9.53 1.53
CA THR A 127 -15.93 8.18 1.21
C THR A 127 -15.35 7.77 -0.13
N VAL A 128 -14.61 6.66 -0.15
CA VAL A 128 -14.09 6.07 -1.37
C VAL A 128 -14.87 4.79 -1.65
N PHE A 129 -15.56 4.76 -2.79
CA PHE A 129 -16.21 3.54 -3.28
C PHE A 129 -15.49 3.08 -4.55
N GLY A 130 -14.99 1.85 -4.54
CA GLY A 130 -14.30 1.27 -5.67
C GLY A 130 -14.22 -0.25 -5.53
N ALA A 131 -14.24 -0.94 -6.66
CA ALA A 131 -14.01 -2.38 -6.69
C ALA A 131 -12.50 -2.64 -6.74
N THR A 132 -11.94 -3.25 -5.69
CA THR A 132 -10.61 -3.86 -5.75
C THR A 132 -10.79 -5.32 -6.16
N ARG A 133 -10.62 -5.62 -7.45
CA ARG A 133 -10.65 -6.98 -8.02
C ARG A 133 -9.25 -7.43 -8.42
#